data_AF-A0A523XY33-F1
#
_entry.id   AF-A0A523XY33-F1
#
_cell.length_a   1.000
_cell.length_b   1.000
_cell.length_c   1.000
_cell.angle_alpha   90.00
_cell.angle_beta   90.00
_cell.angle_gamma   90.00
#
_symmetry.space_group_name_H-M   'P 1'
#
loop_
_entity.id
_entity.type
_entity.pdbx_description
1 polymer ?
#
loop_
_entity_poly.entity_id
_entity_poly.type
_entity_poly.pdbx_seq_one_letter_code
_entity_poly.pdbx_strand_id
1 'polypeptide(L)'
;MKAITKRFQYFFLSTKGLALVAIALVSLVTAIWGTLSGPLAEMGINDITVRLLGMDLVPAEREGRLIMLYHSIAMTVVAIQVYFITHIMPMKKHERAMINATVTVGYMLALTFGMLFGYFGHNWIYHGLFIAGQTLMYFGGVLLAVALWPWKKEYYIQDPKSEYAHTKSGMDLERAAFFAMAVTTLGSALLGAIAGASFGNGFVTFLAEDTVRDPNKALLARGVIGHLHIMVALTGVAITLIVGKWYDFKGILHKIAMPSMIFGSIILALGCALMIPAQYYAHLIIYVGSTFVLVAGLLLVIYGWGRLIRDRLAEQGIEKASFGQKFKALFHDPVKFGATWQMVYMNFCVTFVGLFMAAKLDDIIRRLPLREERITLTGHWHVLAAIIATIMLFYFVDLMGLKGKARKWFGWLTIISSDLAFGAATVFALKRLFVSESDQQPLVDTLDLLTEFGLGLLLIVIAAFLGWRLIDLFKKDGRWAKEMSDAGL
;
A
#
# COMPACT_ATOMS: atom_id res chain seq x y z
N MET A 1 -19.19 22.95 22.83
CA MET A 1 -19.94 22.38 21.69
C MET A 1 -19.41 22.81 20.31
N LYS A 2 -19.44 24.10 19.92
CA LYS A 2 -18.98 24.55 18.58
C LYS A 2 -17.57 24.08 18.18
N ALA A 3 -16.62 24.05 19.12
CA ALA A 3 -15.25 23.61 18.89
C ALA A 3 -15.12 22.09 18.61
N ILE A 4 -16.00 21.27 19.18
CA ILE A 4 -16.04 19.81 18.96
C ILE A 4 -16.67 19.54 17.60
N THR A 5 -17.77 20.23 17.27
CA THR A 5 -18.44 20.13 15.96
C THR A 5 -17.48 20.44 14.80
N LYS A 6 -16.70 21.52 14.90
CA LYS A 6 -15.71 21.87 13.87
C LYS A 6 -14.64 20.79 13.67
N ARG A 7 -14.18 20.17 14.76
CA ARG A 7 -13.21 19.06 14.67
C ARG A 7 -13.82 17.82 14.04
N PHE A 8 -15.06 17.50 14.39
CA PHE A 8 -15.79 16.40 13.76
C PHE A 8 -15.98 16.64 12.25
N GLN A 9 -16.35 17.86 11.86
CA GLN A 9 -16.41 18.27 10.45
C GLN A 9 -15.05 18.13 9.76
N TYR A 10 -13.96 18.60 10.38
CA TYR A 10 -12.61 18.40 9.84
C TYR A 10 -12.30 16.91 9.63
N PHE A 11 -12.49 16.07 10.64
CA PHE A 11 -12.17 14.65 10.59
C PHE A 11 -12.95 13.88 9.53
N PHE A 12 -14.24 14.20 9.34
CA PHE A 12 -15.15 13.37 8.54
C PHE A 12 -15.61 14.01 7.23
N LEU A 13 -15.35 15.30 7.00
CA LEU A 13 -15.74 16.00 5.78
C LEU A 13 -14.55 16.53 4.97
N SER A 14 -13.34 16.58 5.55
CA SER A 14 -12.13 16.94 4.80
C SER A 14 -11.33 15.69 4.44
N THR A 15 -10.73 15.66 3.23
CA THR A 15 -9.83 14.57 2.83
C THR A 15 -8.68 14.38 3.83
N LYS A 16 -8.11 15.49 4.30
CA LYS A 16 -6.97 15.48 5.23
C LYS A 16 -7.35 14.81 6.55
N GLY A 17 -8.52 15.14 7.09
CA GLY A 17 -9.06 14.52 8.29
C GLY A 17 -9.38 13.03 8.10
N LEU A 18 -10.02 12.67 6.99
CA LEU A 18 -10.36 11.27 6.69
C LEU A 18 -9.12 10.39 6.60
N ALA A 19 -8.10 10.83 5.85
CA ALA A 19 -6.82 10.14 5.75
C ALA A 19 -6.07 10.11 7.09
N LEU A 20 -6.12 11.18 7.90
CA LEU A 20 -5.51 11.22 9.23
C LEU A 20 -6.11 10.15 10.15
N VAL A 21 -7.43 10.02 10.19
CA VAL A 21 -8.11 9.01 11.02
C VAL A 21 -7.72 7.60 10.57
N ALA A 22 -7.78 7.32 9.27
CA ALA A 22 -7.43 6.00 8.75
C ALA A 22 -5.95 5.65 9.02
N ILE A 23 -5.02 6.59 8.83
CA ILE A 23 -3.59 6.38 9.12
C ILE A 23 -3.36 6.17 10.62
N ALA A 24 -4.03 6.93 11.48
CA ALA A 24 -3.92 6.75 12.92
C ALA A 24 -4.42 5.38 13.37
N LEU A 25 -5.57 4.93 12.84
CA LEU A 25 -6.17 3.63 13.17
C LEU A 25 -5.30 2.46 12.68
N VAL A 26 -4.83 2.49 11.43
CA VAL A 26 -3.96 1.41 10.92
C VAL A 26 -2.62 1.40 11.66
N SER A 27 -2.06 2.56 12.00
CA SER A 27 -0.81 2.62 12.77
C SER A 27 -0.98 2.03 14.17
N LEU A 28 -2.13 2.29 14.82
CA LEU A 28 -2.45 1.70 16.12
C LEU A 28 -2.59 0.18 16.02
N VAL A 29 -3.29 -0.33 14.99
CA VAL A 29 -3.43 -1.76 14.77
C VAL A 29 -2.07 -2.40 14.50
N THR A 30 -1.23 -1.81 13.65
CA THR A 30 0.12 -2.31 13.39
C THR A 30 0.98 -2.32 14.66
N ALA A 31 0.92 -1.27 15.48
CA ALA A 31 1.69 -1.19 16.72
C ALA A 31 1.27 -2.23 17.76
N ILE A 32 -0.03 -2.53 17.87
CA ILE A 32 -0.54 -3.51 18.84
C ILE A 32 -0.37 -4.94 18.30
N TRP A 33 -0.89 -5.24 17.11
CA TRP A 33 -0.86 -6.61 16.56
C TRP A 33 0.52 -7.03 16.08
N GLY A 34 1.41 -6.09 15.76
CA GLY A 34 2.82 -6.39 15.48
C GLY A 34 3.51 -7.10 16.65
N THR A 35 3.10 -6.82 17.90
CA THR A 35 3.64 -7.50 19.09
C THR A 35 3.28 -8.98 19.20
N LEU A 36 2.27 -9.44 18.43
CA LEU A 36 1.82 -10.82 18.45
C LEU A 36 2.66 -11.75 17.56
N SER A 37 3.62 -11.21 16.80
CA SER A 37 4.38 -11.97 15.81
C SER A 37 5.87 -11.59 15.82
N GLY A 38 6.68 -12.45 15.20
CA GLY A 38 8.10 -12.20 14.99
C GLY A 38 8.92 -12.18 16.29
N PRO A 39 10.10 -11.56 16.27
CA PRO A 39 11.01 -11.47 17.42
C PRO A 39 10.36 -10.95 18.70
N LEU A 40 9.41 -10.01 18.62
CA LEU A 40 8.70 -9.51 19.81
C LEU A 40 7.88 -10.61 20.51
N ALA A 41 7.29 -11.53 19.73
CA ALA A 41 6.59 -12.68 20.29
C ALA A 41 7.57 -13.67 20.94
N GLU A 42 8.73 -13.90 20.32
CA GLU A 42 9.80 -14.75 20.87
C GLU A 42 10.43 -14.16 22.14
N MET A 43 10.45 -12.82 22.26
CA MET A 43 10.84 -12.08 23.46
C MET A 43 9.75 -12.07 24.56
N GLY A 44 8.61 -12.72 24.35
CA GLY A 44 7.51 -12.82 25.32
C GLY A 44 6.60 -11.59 25.41
N ILE A 45 6.73 -10.61 24.50
CA ILE A 45 5.86 -9.41 24.49
C ILE A 45 4.42 -9.78 24.11
N ASN A 46 4.25 -10.80 23.26
CA ASN A 46 2.94 -11.34 22.90
C ASN A 46 2.11 -11.68 24.16
N ASP A 47 2.68 -12.41 25.12
CA ASP A 47 1.98 -12.81 26.36
C ASP A 47 1.48 -11.60 27.17
N ILE A 48 2.26 -10.51 27.18
CA ILE A 48 1.89 -9.26 27.85
C ILE A 48 0.69 -8.64 27.13
N THR A 49 0.77 -8.50 25.81
CA THR A 49 -0.31 -7.92 24.99
C THR A 49 -1.61 -8.72 25.11
N VAL A 50 -1.53 -10.05 25.02
CA VAL A 50 -2.69 -10.94 25.11
C VAL A 50 -3.39 -10.82 26.46
N ARG A 51 -2.62 -10.83 27.56
CA ARG A 51 -3.19 -10.70 28.92
C ARG A 51 -3.76 -9.32 29.18
N LEU A 52 -3.07 -8.26 28.74
CA LEU A 52 -3.50 -6.88 28.95
C LEU A 52 -4.80 -6.57 28.22
N LEU A 53 -4.95 -7.09 26.99
CA LEU A 53 -6.12 -6.82 26.15
C LEU A 53 -7.23 -7.87 26.35
N GLY A 54 -6.93 -9.03 26.94
CA GLY A 54 -7.87 -10.14 27.08
C GLY A 54 -8.18 -10.81 25.74
N MET A 55 -7.15 -11.00 24.90
CA MET A 55 -7.31 -11.65 23.59
C MET A 55 -7.48 -13.17 23.74
N ASP A 56 -8.26 -13.75 22.82
CA ASP A 56 -8.43 -15.20 22.71
C ASP A 56 -7.67 -15.73 21.48
N LEU A 57 -6.55 -16.42 21.71
CA LEU A 57 -5.65 -16.90 20.67
C LEU A 57 -5.60 -18.43 20.61
N VAL A 58 -6.71 -19.07 20.22
CA VAL A 58 -6.71 -20.53 19.99
C VAL A 58 -5.80 -20.89 18.81
N PRO A 59 -4.83 -21.81 18.94
CA PRO A 59 -3.88 -22.11 17.87
C PRO A 59 -4.55 -22.58 16.56
N ALA A 60 -5.63 -23.35 16.64
CA ALA A 60 -6.35 -23.92 15.49
C ALA A 60 -7.05 -22.88 14.59
N GLU A 61 -7.17 -21.64 15.04
CA GLU A 61 -7.89 -20.57 14.34
C GLU A 61 -6.92 -19.50 13.77
N ARG A 62 -5.61 -19.74 13.88
CA ARG A 62 -4.56 -18.78 13.53
C ARG A 62 -4.72 -18.22 12.12
N GLU A 63 -4.97 -19.09 11.14
CA GLU A 63 -5.08 -18.73 9.73
C GLU A 63 -6.28 -17.79 9.52
N GLY A 64 -7.41 -18.09 10.16
CA GLY A 64 -8.59 -17.23 10.14
C GLY A 64 -8.30 -15.85 10.71
N ARG A 65 -7.67 -15.78 11.89
CA ARG A 65 -7.29 -14.51 12.53
C ARG A 65 -6.37 -13.65 11.68
N LEU A 66 -5.39 -14.26 11.02
CA LEU A 66 -4.47 -13.56 10.13
C LEU A 66 -5.19 -12.98 8.91
N ILE A 67 -6.10 -13.74 8.31
CA ILE A 67 -6.93 -13.26 7.20
C ILE A 67 -7.81 -12.08 7.62
N MET A 68 -8.42 -12.14 8.81
CA MET A 68 -9.20 -11.03 9.37
C MET A 68 -8.34 -9.78 9.56
N LEU A 69 -7.14 -9.92 10.13
CA LEU A 69 -6.19 -8.82 10.32
C LEU A 69 -5.77 -8.21 8.97
N TYR A 70 -5.40 -9.05 8.00
CA TYR A 70 -4.96 -8.59 6.68
C TYR A 70 -6.06 -7.82 5.95
N HIS A 71 -7.30 -8.32 5.94
CA HIS A 71 -8.40 -7.61 5.31
C HIS A 71 -8.74 -6.31 6.05
N SER A 72 -8.67 -6.30 7.38
CA SER A 72 -8.92 -5.10 8.20
C SER A 72 -7.92 -3.98 7.87
N ILE A 73 -6.63 -4.31 7.82
CA ILE A 73 -5.57 -3.38 7.40
C ILE A 73 -5.74 -2.98 5.94
N ALA A 74 -5.95 -3.94 5.05
CA ALA A 74 -6.08 -3.69 3.61
C ALA A 74 -7.25 -2.74 3.29
N MET A 75 -8.42 -2.93 3.91
CA MET A 75 -9.57 -2.02 3.71
C MET A 75 -9.22 -0.59 4.13
N THR A 76 -8.48 -0.43 5.22
CA THR A 76 -8.04 0.90 5.70
C THR A 76 -7.04 1.54 4.73
N VAL A 77 -6.07 0.77 4.23
CA VAL A 77 -5.08 1.24 3.23
C VAL A 77 -5.74 1.61 1.90
N VAL A 78 -6.69 0.79 1.43
CA VAL A 78 -7.49 1.10 0.24
C VAL A 78 -8.31 2.37 0.46
N ALA A 79 -8.93 2.55 1.63
CA ALA A 79 -9.68 3.77 1.94
C ALA A 79 -8.80 5.03 1.85
N ILE A 80 -7.59 4.99 2.38
CA ILE A 80 -6.63 6.10 2.29
C ILE A 80 -6.33 6.45 0.82
N GLN A 81 -6.10 5.44 -0.02
CA GLN A 81 -5.86 5.66 -1.46
C GLN A 81 -7.10 6.25 -2.15
N VAL A 82 -8.30 5.79 -1.82
CA VAL A 82 -9.55 6.39 -2.33
C VAL A 82 -9.65 7.86 -1.93
N TYR A 83 -9.32 8.23 -0.69
CA TYR A 83 -9.31 9.64 -0.27
C TYR A 83 -8.31 10.46 -1.08
N PHE A 84 -7.11 9.93 -1.32
CA PHE A 84 -6.12 10.61 -2.15
C PHE A 84 -6.59 10.77 -3.59
N ILE A 85 -7.16 9.74 -4.20
CA ILE A 85 -7.70 9.78 -5.56
C ILE A 85 -8.83 10.81 -5.66
N THR A 86 -9.80 10.77 -4.74
CA THR A 86 -10.94 11.71 -4.77
C THR A 86 -10.53 13.15 -4.53
N HIS A 87 -9.39 13.37 -3.87
CA HIS A 87 -8.80 14.68 -3.65
C HIS A 87 -8.09 15.23 -4.89
N ILE A 88 -7.26 14.42 -5.55
CA ILE A 88 -6.41 14.86 -6.67
C ILE A 88 -7.11 14.80 -8.03
N MET A 89 -8.10 13.91 -8.20
CA MET A 89 -8.82 13.77 -9.46
C MET A 89 -10.04 14.69 -9.52
N PRO A 90 -10.26 15.41 -10.63
CA PRO A 90 -11.48 16.17 -10.83
C PRO A 90 -12.71 15.26 -10.83
N MET A 91 -13.72 15.60 -10.03
CA MET A 91 -15.02 14.92 -9.96
C MET A 91 -16.06 15.83 -9.32
N LYS A 92 -17.34 15.49 -9.42
CA LYS A 92 -18.42 16.29 -8.84
C LYS A 92 -18.35 16.22 -7.30
N LYS A 93 -18.70 17.33 -6.63
CA LYS A 93 -18.66 17.42 -5.16
C LYS A 93 -19.49 16.34 -4.47
N HIS A 94 -20.68 16.03 -5.01
CA HIS A 94 -21.54 14.98 -4.46
C HIS A 94 -20.97 13.57 -4.68
N GLU A 95 -20.34 13.29 -5.84
CA GLU A 95 -19.66 12.01 -6.09
C GLU A 95 -18.55 11.79 -5.05
N ARG A 96 -17.69 12.80 -4.85
CA ARG A 96 -16.64 12.78 -3.83
C ARG A 96 -17.20 12.50 -2.42
N ALA A 97 -18.23 13.23 -2.03
CA ALA A 97 -18.83 13.09 -0.70
C ALA A 97 -19.43 11.69 -0.48
N MET A 98 -20.17 11.18 -1.47
CA MET A 98 -20.76 9.83 -1.41
C MET A 98 -19.71 8.72 -1.34
N ILE A 99 -18.68 8.79 -2.19
CA ILE A 99 -17.57 7.82 -2.19
C ILE A 99 -16.88 7.82 -0.83
N ASN A 100 -16.47 9.01 -0.36
CA ASN A 100 -15.73 9.14 0.88
C ASN A 100 -16.56 8.68 2.08
N ALA A 101 -17.84 9.05 2.17
CA ALA A 101 -18.72 8.60 3.24
C ALA A 101 -18.88 7.06 3.24
N THR A 102 -19.17 6.47 2.07
CA THR A 102 -19.37 5.02 1.92
C THR A 102 -18.13 4.23 2.33
N VAL A 103 -16.96 4.62 1.81
CA VAL A 103 -15.68 3.98 2.12
C VAL A 103 -15.32 4.18 3.59
N THR A 104 -15.60 5.34 4.18
CA THR A 104 -15.33 5.60 5.61
C THR A 104 -16.09 4.64 6.51
N VAL A 105 -17.41 4.50 6.28
CA VAL A 105 -18.22 3.55 7.05
C VAL A 105 -17.74 2.12 6.79
N GLY A 106 -17.48 1.78 5.52
CA GLY A 106 -17.03 0.46 5.12
C GLY A 106 -15.74 0.00 5.81
N TYR A 107 -14.67 0.80 5.74
CA TYR A 107 -13.39 0.40 6.35
C TYR A 107 -13.47 0.42 7.88
N MET A 108 -14.22 1.33 8.49
CA MET A 108 -14.36 1.38 9.95
C MET A 108 -15.08 0.14 10.49
N LEU A 109 -16.14 -0.31 9.80
CA LEU A 109 -16.82 -1.56 10.13
C LEU A 109 -15.87 -2.76 9.95
N ALA A 110 -15.19 -2.85 8.80
CA ALA A 110 -14.26 -3.95 8.52
C ALA A 110 -13.11 -3.98 9.55
N LEU A 111 -12.48 -2.84 9.83
CA LEU A 111 -11.39 -2.77 10.79
C LEU A 111 -11.86 -3.16 12.20
N THR A 112 -12.91 -2.50 12.71
CA THR A 112 -13.36 -2.69 14.09
C THR A 112 -13.85 -4.12 14.32
N PHE A 113 -14.79 -4.57 13.49
CA PHE A 113 -15.44 -5.86 13.70
C PHE A 113 -14.58 -7.03 13.21
N GLY A 114 -13.65 -6.80 12.28
CA GLY A 114 -12.65 -7.79 11.91
C GLY A 114 -11.67 -8.08 13.06
N MET A 115 -11.21 -7.04 13.76
CA MET A 115 -10.36 -7.22 14.94
C MET A 115 -11.14 -7.85 16.11
N LEU A 116 -12.38 -7.41 16.37
CA LEU A 116 -13.22 -7.99 17.42
C LEU A 116 -13.51 -9.48 17.19
N PHE A 117 -13.96 -9.83 15.98
CA PHE A 117 -14.23 -11.24 15.63
C PHE A 117 -12.97 -12.10 15.69
N GLY A 118 -11.86 -11.60 15.15
CA GLY A 118 -10.62 -12.36 15.07
C GLY A 118 -9.93 -12.54 16.43
N TYR A 119 -10.04 -11.59 17.38
CA TYR A 119 -9.15 -11.59 18.55
C TYR A 119 -9.87 -11.51 19.91
N PHE A 120 -11.19 -11.27 19.94
CA PHE A 120 -11.95 -11.03 21.17
C PHE A 120 -13.25 -11.86 21.25
N GLY A 121 -13.24 -13.04 20.62
CA GLY A 121 -14.36 -13.96 20.61
C GLY A 121 -15.15 -13.95 19.30
N HIS A 122 -15.39 -15.15 18.77
CA HIS A 122 -16.02 -15.44 17.47
C HIS A 122 -17.53 -15.15 17.44
N ASN A 123 -17.95 -13.94 17.84
CA ASN A 123 -19.34 -13.55 17.76
C ASN A 123 -19.75 -13.34 16.28
N TRP A 124 -20.73 -14.11 15.83
CA TRP A 124 -21.24 -14.08 14.45
C TRP A 124 -21.75 -12.70 14.03
N ILE A 125 -22.22 -11.86 14.96
CA ILE A 125 -22.63 -10.48 14.69
C ILE A 125 -21.42 -9.65 14.24
N TYR A 126 -20.27 -9.81 14.91
CA TYR A 126 -19.05 -9.10 14.52
C TYR A 126 -18.60 -9.53 13.12
N HIS A 127 -18.62 -10.82 12.83
CA HIS A 127 -18.31 -11.30 11.48
C HIS A 127 -19.28 -10.75 10.43
N GLY A 128 -20.59 -10.70 10.73
CA GLY A 128 -21.59 -10.12 9.84
C GLY A 128 -21.34 -8.63 9.56
N LEU A 129 -20.97 -7.85 10.58
CA LEU A 129 -20.64 -6.42 10.42
C LEU A 129 -19.32 -6.21 9.67
N PHE A 130 -18.35 -7.11 9.83
CA PHE A 130 -17.13 -7.14 9.02
C PHE A 130 -17.44 -7.32 7.53
N ILE A 131 -18.27 -8.31 7.18
CA ILE A 131 -18.70 -8.57 5.80
C ILE A 131 -19.50 -7.38 5.24
N ALA A 132 -20.38 -6.79 6.03
CA ALA A 132 -21.11 -5.58 5.65
C ALA A 132 -20.15 -4.42 5.34
N GLY A 133 -19.11 -4.25 6.17
CA GLY A 133 -18.03 -3.28 5.93
C GLY A 133 -17.32 -3.51 4.60
N GLN A 134 -16.93 -4.75 4.29
CA GLN A 134 -16.30 -5.10 3.01
C GLN A 134 -17.22 -4.85 1.81
N THR A 135 -18.53 -5.12 1.96
CA THR A 135 -19.52 -4.86 0.92
C THR A 135 -19.65 -3.37 0.63
N LEU A 136 -19.66 -2.53 1.67
CA LEU A 136 -19.63 -1.07 1.51
C LEU A 136 -18.34 -0.59 0.85
N MET A 137 -17.19 -1.18 1.18
CA MET A 137 -15.90 -0.89 0.51
C MET A 137 -15.98 -1.20 -0.99
N TYR A 138 -16.52 -2.37 -1.36
CA TYR A 138 -16.74 -2.75 -2.75
C TYR A 138 -17.66 -1.75 -3.47
N PHE A 139 -18.81 -1.41 -2.86
CA PHE A 139 -19.75 -0.46 -3.43
C PHE A 139 -19.13 0.95 -3.57
N GLY A 140 -18.34 1.40 -2.59
CA GLY A 140 -17.56 2.63 -2.69
C GLY A 140 -16.58 2.63 -3.86
N GLY A 141 -15.95 1.48 -4.15
CA GLY A 141 -15.13 1.28 -5.33
C GLY A 141 -15.92 1.37 -6.65
N VAL A 142 -17.14 0.84 -6.69
CA VAL A 142 -18.06 1.00 -7.86
C VAL A 142 -18.37 2.47 -8.09
N LEU A 143 -18.73 3.21 -7.04
CA LEU A 143 -18.97 4.66 -7.12
C LEU A 143 -17.72 5.41 -7.61
N LEU A 144 -16.53 5.02 -7.14
CA LEU A 144 -15.26 5.58 -7.60
C LEU A 144 -15.03 5.32 -9.09
N ALA A 145 -15.25 4.09 -9.58
CA ALA A 145 -15.11 3.77 -11.00
C ALA A 145 -16.08 4.60 -11.87
N VAL A 146 -17.31 4.80 -11.42
CA VAL A 146 -18.29 5.67 -12.09
C VAL A 146 -17.84 7.14 -12.11
N ALA A 147 -17.28 7.65 -11.01
CA ALA A 147 -16.73 9.00 -10.95
C ALA A 147 -15.53 9.18 -11.89
N LEU A 148 -14.68 8.15 -11.99
CA LEU A 148 -13.47 8.12 -12.83
C LEU A 148 -13.74 7.78 -14.31
N TRP A 149 -14.99 7.50 -14.70
CA TRP A 149 -15.34 7.09 -16.07
C TRP A 149 -14.67 7.99 -17.13
N PRO A 150 -13.72 7.46 -17.92
CA PRO A 150 -12.84 8.31 -18.73
C PRO A 150 -13.54 8.92 -19.94
N TRP A 151 -14.70 8.38 -20.36
CA TRP A 151 -15.49 8.92 -21.47
C TRP A 151 -16.41 10.08 -21.11
N LYS A 152 -16.35 10.60 -19.88
CA LYS A 152 -17.05 11.84 -19.50
C LYS A 152 -16.38 13.04 -20.18
N LYS A 153 -17.02 13.57 -21.22
CA LYS A 153 -16.51 14.72 -22.03
C LYS A 153 -16.16 15.96 -21.18
N GLU A 154 -16.84 16.17 -20.07
CA GLU A 154 -16.55 17.27 -19.12
C GLU A 154 -15.12 17.23 -18.53
N TYR A 155 -14.45 16.07 -18.58
CA TYR A 155 -13.06 15.91 -18.11
C TYR A 155 -12.05 15.71 -19.23
N TYR A 156 -12.45 15.93 -20.49
CA TYR A 156 -11.52 15.82 -21.61
C TYR A 156 -10.53 16.99 -21.58
N ILE A 157 -9.28 16.68 -21.90
CA ILE A 157 -8.22 17.66 -22.11
C ILE A 157 -8.51 18.36 -23.44
N GLN A 158 -8.86 19.65 -23.35
CA GLN A 158 -9.25 20.45 -24.51
C GLN A 158 -8.04 21.02 -25.27
N ASP A 159 -6.93 21.24 -24.59
CA ASP A 159 -5.71 21.79 -25.19
C ASP A 159 -4.93 20.70 -25.96
N PRO A 160 -4.83 20.77 -27.29
CA PRO A 160 -4.07 19.82 -28.10
C PRO A 160 -2.56 19.85 -27.83
N LYS A 161 -2.04 20.95 -27.26
CA LYS A 161 -0.63 21.11 -26.88
C LYS A 161 -0.33 20.64 -25.47
N SER A 162 -1.34 20.11 -24.77
CA SER A 162 -1.17 19.62 -23.41
C SER A 162 -0.02 18.61 -23.30
N GLU A 163 0.79 18.81 -22.27
CA GLU A 163 1.88 17.89 -21.91
C GLU A 163 1.35 16.59 -21.29
N TYR A 164 0.11 16.56 -20.83
CA TYR A 164 -0.51 15.36 -20.28
C TYR A 164 -0.91 14.37 -21.37
N ALA A 165 -0.97 13.10 -21.01
CA ALA A 165 -1.30 12.01 -21.92
C ALA A 165 -2.80 12.02 -22.23
N HIS A 166 -3.15 12.18 -23.50
CA HIS A 166 -4.53 12.18 -23.96
C HIS A 166 -4.65 11.55 -25.35
N THR A 167 -5.84 11.05 -25.67
CA THR A 167 -6.14 10.57 -27.04
C THR A 167 -6.34 11.74 -27.99
N LYS A 168 -6.43 11.45 -29.30
CA LYS A 168 -6.79 12.46 -30.32
C LYS A 168 -8.14 13.14 -30.06
N SER A 169 -9.06 12.47 -29.37
CA SER A 169 -10.37 13.04 -29.01
C SER A 169 -10.35 13.86 -27.71
N GLY A 170 -9.20 13.97 -27.03
CA GLY A 170 -9.05 14.68 -25.76
C GLY A 170 -9.30 13.82 -24.51
N MET A 171 -9.53 12.51 -24.64
CA MET A 171 -9.73 11.63 -23.47
C MET A 171 -8.44 11.56 -22.64
N ASP A 172 -8.54 11.92 -21.36
CA ASP A 172 -7.43 11.90 -20.40
C ASP A 172 -6.99 10.45 -20.08
N LEU A 173 -5.76 10.10 -20.46
CA LEU A 173 -5.22 8.75 -20.25
C LEU A 173 -4.77 8.53 -18.80
N GLU A 174 -4.46 9.56 -18.03
CA GLU A 174 -4.19 9.42 -16.61
C GLU A 174 -5.46 9.09 -15.83
N ARG A 175 -6.58 9.75 -16.18
CA ARG A 175 -7.91 9.34 -15.69
C ARG A 175 -8.25 7.91 -16.10
N ALA A 176 -7.97 7.52 -17.35
CA ALA A 176 -8.19 6.15 -17.81
C ALA A 176 -7.33 5.13 -17.04
N ALA A 177 -6.10 5.48 -16.65
CA ALA A 177 -5.25 4.63 -15.81
C ALA A 177 -5.84 4.44 -14.39
N PHE A 178 -6.30 5.51 -13.75
CA PHE A 178 -7.02 5.40 -12.48
C PHE A 178 -8.29 4.55 -12.60
N PHE A 179 -9.06 4.73 -13.68
CA PHE A 179 -10.25 3.94 -13.95
C PHE A 179 -9.93 2.45 -14.15
N ALA A 180 -8.93 2.12 -14.98
CA ALA A 180 -8.51 0.75 -15.21
C ALA A 180 -8.04 0.06 -13.92
N MET A 181 -7.26 0.76 -13.09
CA MET A 181 -6.86 0.30 -11.77
C MET A 181 -8.09 0.02 -10.88
N ALA A 182 -9.07 0.94 -10.83
CA ALA A 182 -10.25 0.76 -9.98
C ALA A 182 -11.09 -0.45 -10.42
N VAL A 183 -11.34 -0.60 -11.73
CA VAL A 183 -12.13 -1.71 -12.28
C VAL A 183 -11.43 -3.05 -12.08
N THR A 184 -10.13 -3.12 -12.33
CA THR A 184 -9.36 -4.35 -12.11
C THR A 184 -9.29 -4.73 -10.62
N THR A 185 -9.25 -3.75 -9.72
CA THR A 185 -9.32 -3.97 -8.26
C THR A 185 -10.68 -4.54 -7.87
N LEU A 186 -11.78 -3.99 -8.40
CA LEU A 186 -13.13 -4.53 -8.19
C LEU A 186 -13.26 -5.97 -8.73
N GLY A 187 -12.72 -6.23 -9.92
CA GLY A 187 -12.70 -7.58 -10.50
C GLY A 187 -11.96 -8.59 -9.61
N SER A 188 -10.81 -8.19 -9.05
CA SER A 188 -10.10 -9.01 -8.06
C SER A 188 -10.88 -9.19 -6.77
N ALA A 189 -11.51 -8.14 -6.24
CA ALA A 189 -12.30 -8.24 -5.02
C ALA A 189 -13.45 -9.26 -5.17
N LEU A 190 -14.10 -9.32 -6.34
CA LEU A 190 -15.10 -10.36 -6.64
C LEU A 190 -14.50 -11.77 -6.64
N LEU A 191 -13.30 -11.94 -7.20
CA LEU A 191 -12.59 -13.23 -7.19
C LEU A 191 -12.37 -13.74 -5.76
N GLY A 192 -11.92 -12.86 -4.85
CA GLY A 192 -11.80 -13.18 -3.42
C GLY A 192 -13.16 -13.47 -2.76
N ALA A 193 -14.18 -12.68 -3.08
CA ALA A 193 -15.53 -12.85 -2.54
C ALA A 193 -16.18 -14.18 -2.95
N ILE A 194 -15.95 -14.67 -4.18
CA ILE A 194 -16.45 -15.98 -4.65
C ILE A 194 -15.87 -17.12 -3.79
N ALA A 195 -14.57 -17.07 -3.47
CA ALA A 195 -13.96 -18.04 -2.57
C ALA A 195 -14.52 -17.91 -1.15
N GLY A 196 -14.66 -16.67 -0.65
CA GLY A 196 -15.23 -16.40 0.67
C GLY A 196 -16.67 -16.89 0.83
N ALA A 197 -17.51 -16.75 -0.19
CA ALA A 197 -18.89 -17.24 -0.19
C ALA A 197 -19.00 -18.77 -0.09
N SER A 198 -17.90 -19.49 -0.32
CA SER A 198 -17.85 -20.96 -0.27
C SER A 198 -17.31 -21.49 1.07
N PHE A 199 -16.97 -20.63 2.04
CA PHE A 199 -16.47 -21.07 3.35
C PHE A 199 -17.46 -22.01 4.04
N GLY A 200 -16.95 -23.17 4.47
CA GLY A 200 -17.78 -24.21 5.09
C GLY A 200 -18.60 -25.05 4.09
N ASN A 201 -18.52 -24.74 2.79
CA ASN A 201 -19.14 -25.49 1.69
C ASN A 201 -18.08 -25.94 0.68
N GLY A 202 -17.14 -26.78 1.14
CA GLY A 202 -16.04 -27.29 0.31
C GLY A 202 -14.81 -26.36 0.22
N PHE A 203 -14.81 -25.22 0.92
CA PHE A 203 -13.66 -24.34 1.07
C PHE A 203 -13.33 -24.12 2.55
N VAL A 204 -12.05 -24.26 2.89
CA VAL A 204 -11.50 -24.06 4.24
C VAL A 204 -10.41 -23.02 4.21
N THR A 205 -10.19 -22.40 5.38
CA THR A 205 -9.17 -21.37 5.56
C THR A 205 -7.76 -21.94 5.40
N PHE A 206 -6.90 -21.21 4.70
CA PHE A 206 -5.49 -21.57 4.52
C PHE A 206 -4.64 -20.32 4.29
N LEU A 207 -3.32 -20.42 4.50
CA LEU A 207 -2.38 -19.40 4.06
C LEU A 207 -1.74 -19.85 2.74
N ALA A 208 -1.63 -18.92 1.80
CA ALA A 208 -1.16 -19.24 0.45
C ALA A 208 0.23 -19.85 0.44
N GLU A 209 1.11 -19.37 1.31
CA GLU A 209 2.48 -19.87 1.51
C GLU A 209 2.55 -21.34 1.98
N ASP A 210 1.50 -21.86 2.59
CA ASP A 210 1.44 -23.26 3.05
C ASP A 210 1.15 -24.22 1.89
N THR A 211 0.56 -23.72 0.81
CA THR A 211 0.14 -24.56 -0.33
C THR A 211 1.16 -24.57 -1.47
N VAL A 212 2.32 -23.92 -1.33
CA VAL A 212 3.20 -23.59 -2.48
C VAL A 212 3.72 -24.83 -3.21
N ARG A 213 3.98 -25.92 -2.48
CA ARG A 213 4.40 -27.23 -3.02
C ARG A 213 3.25 -28.21 -3.27
N ASP A 214 2.00 -27.82 -2.99
CA ASP A 214 0.84 -28.65 -3.32
C ASP A 214 0.68 -28.75 -4.85
N PRO A 215 0.83 -29.95 -5.45
CA PRO A 215 0.68 -30.12 -6.89
C PRO A 215 -0.79 -29.96 -7.34
N ASN A 216 -1.76 -30.18 -6.46
CA ASN A 216 -3.18 -30.31 -6.78
C ASN A 216 -4.04 -29.31 -5.99
N LYS A 217 -3.76 -28.02 -6.17
CA LYS A 217 -4.57 -26.95 -5.55
C LYS A 217 -6.00 -26.96 -6.09
N ALA A 218 -6.98 -26.92 -5.18
CA ALA A 218 -8.38 -26.74 -5.53
C ALA A 218 -8.63 -25.41 -6.27
N LEU A 219 -9.69 -25.35 -7.07
CA LEU A 219 -10.02 -24.20 -7.92
C LEU A 219 -10.12 -22.89 -7.12
N LEU A 220 -10.84 -22.93 -5.99
CA LEU A 220 -11.04 -21.76 -5.13
C LEU A 220 -9.73 -21.32 -4.45
N ALA A 221 -8.86 -22.26 -4.08
CA ALA A 221 -7.54 -21.94 -3.53
C ALA A 221 -6.68 -21.20 -4.56
N ARG A 222 -6.69 -21.62 -5.83
CA ARG A 222 -6.02 -20.89 -6.92
C ARG A 222 -6.59 -19.49 -7.11
N GLY A 223 -7.91 -19.33 -6.99
CA GLY A 223 -8.59 -18.03 -7.04
C GLY A 223 -8.13 -17.09 -5.92
N VAL A 224 -8.02 -17.57 -4.68
CA VAL A 224 -7.48 -16.79 -3.55
C VAL A 224 -6.02 -16.41 -3.78
N ILE A 225 -5.20 -17.33 -4.31
CA ILE A 225 -3.81 -17.04 -4.67
C ILE A 225 -3.73 -15.95 -5.74
N GLY A 226 -4.56 -16.02 -6.78
CA GLY A 226 -4.66 -14.95 -7.78
C GLY A 226 -5.08 -13.60 -7.15
N HIS A 227 -6.12 -13.60 -6.32
CA HIS A 227 -6.64 -12.42 -5.63
C HIS A 227 -5.58 -11.73 -4.76
N LEU A 228 -4.87 -12.47 -3.90
CA LEU A 228 -3.91 -11.87 -2.98
C LEU A 228 -2.76 -11.17 -3.71
N HIS A 229 -2.26 -11.78 -4.81
CA HIS A 229 -1.16 -11.22 -5.60
C HIS A 229 -1.58 -9.90 -6.26
N ILE A 230 -2.74 -9.90 -6.92
CA ILE A 230 -3.17 -8.73 -7.69
C ILE A 230 -3.60 -7.56 -6.80
N MET A 231 -4.16 -7.81 -5.61
CA MET A 231 -4.62 -6.72 -4.73
C MET A 231 -3.47 -5.84 -4.25
N VAL A 232 -2.34 -6.45 -3.86
CA VAL A 232 -1.14 -5.69 -3.45
C VAL A 232 -0.52 -4.99 -4.65
N ALA A 233 -0.45 -5.66 -5.81
CA ALA A 233 0.09 -5.05 -7.03
C ALA A 233 -0.74 -3.84 -7.50
N LEU A 234 -2.07 -3.92 -7.50
CA LEU A 234 -2.96 -2.82 -7.87
C LEU A 234 -2.95 -1.69 -6.85
N THR A 235 -2.73 -2.00 -5.57
CA THR A 235 -2.41 -0.99 -4.54
C THR A 235 -1.10 -0.26 -4.87
N GLY A 236 -0.08 -0.99 -5.34
CA GLY A 236 1.16 -0.41 -5.87
C GLY A 236 0.95 0.49 -7.10
N VAL A 237 0.09 0.08 -8.03
CA VAL A 237 -0.32 0.88 -9.19
C VAL A 237 -1.02 2.17 -8.75
N ALA A 238 -1.99 2.06 -7.84
CA ALA A 238 -2.75 3.19 -7.33
C ALA A 238 -1.85 4.24 -6.66
N ILE A 239 -0.94 3.82 -5.77
CA ILE A 239 0.00 4.75 -5.15
C ILE A 239 0.97 5.35 -6.18
N THR A 240 1.39 4.59 -7.19
CA THR A 240 2.25 5.10 -8.27
C THR A 240 1.54 6.22 -9.05
N LEU A 241 0.27 6.04 -9.39
CA LEU A 241 -0.54 7.07 -10.06
C LEU A 241 -0.75 8.31 -9.15
N ILE A 242 -0.99 8.11 -7.85
CA ILE A 242 -1.09 9.20 -6.87
C ILE A 242 0.22 10.00 -6.80
N VAL A 243 1.37 9.32 -6.74
CA VAL A 243 2.69 9.97 -6.76
C VAL A 243 2.92 10.70 -8.10
N GLY A 244 2.48 10.11 -9.23
CA GLY A 244 2.51 10.77 -10.54
C GLY A 244 1.82 12.13 -10.52
N LYS A 245 0.57 12.18 -10.03
CA LYS A 245 -0.17 13.43 -9.82
C LYS A 245 0.54 14.37 -8.85
N TRP A 246 1.07 13.86 -7.73
CA TRP A 246 1.76 14.66 -6.72
C TRP A 246 3.03 15.34 -7.23
N TYR A 247 3.70 14.73 -8.22
CA TYR A 247 4.86 15.28 -8.89
C TYR A 247 4.51 16.10 -10.13
N ASP A 248 3.21 16.23 -10.46
CA ASP A 248 2.74 16.85 -11.69
C ASP A 248 3.46 16.23 -12.91
N PHE A 249 3.42 14.89 -12.98
CA PHE A 249 4.07 14.09 -14.01
C PHE A 249 3.45 14.35 -15.38
N LYS A 250 4.27 14.82 -16.33
CA LYS A 250 3.83 15.21 -17.68
C LYS A 250 4.96 15.12 -18.71
N GLY A 251 4.63 15.34 -19.97
CA GLY A 251 5.56 15.28 -21.10
C GLY A 251 5.67 13.89 -21.73
N ILE A 252 6.76 13.63 -22.47
CA ILE A 252 6.94 12.39 -23.24
C ILE A 252 6.92 11.15 -22.34
N LEU A 253 7.59 11.21 -21.19
CA LEU A 253 7.64 10.10 -20.24
C LEU A 253 6.25 9.74 -19.71
N HIS A 254 5.42 10.74 -19.43
CA HIS A 254 4.03 10.55 -19.02
C HIS A 254 3.16 9.96 -20.15
N LYS A 255 3.37 10.41 -21.39
CA LYS A 255 2.67 9.92 -22.60
C LYS A 255 2.97 8.46 -22.90
N ILE A 256 4.13 7.94 -22.49
CA ILE A 256 4.47 6.51 -22.56
C ILE A 256 3.92 5.78 -21.33
N ALA A 257 4.10 6.34 -20.14
CA ALA A 257 3.75 5.70 -18.87
C ALA A 257 2.25 5.43 -18.73
N MET A 258 1.36 6.34 -19.14
CA MET A 258 -0.08 6.16 -18.94
C MET A 258 -0.67 4.97 -19.72
N PRO A 259 -0.42 4.83 -21.05
CA PRO A 259 -0.78 3.60 -21.77
C PRO A 259 -0.18 2.33 -21.16
N SER A 260 1.11 2.36 -20.79
CA SER A 260 1.76 1.23 -20.14
C SER A 260 1.09 0.85 -18.82
N MET A 261 0.67 1.83 -18.01
CA MET A 261 -0.02 1.59 -16.75
C MET A 261 -1.42 0.99 -16.96
N ILE A 262 -2.19 1.50 -17.93
CA ILE A 262 -3.51 0.96 -18.30
C ILE A 262 -3.37 -0.50 -18.73
N PHE A 263 -2.50 -0.74 -19.71
CA PHE A 263 -2.31 -2.07 -20.28
C PHE A 263 -1.74 -3.04 -19.24
N GLY A 264 -0.70 -2.62 -18.50
CA GLY A 264 -0.07 -3.41 -17.45
C GLY A 264 -1.06 -3.83 -16.37
N SER A 265 -1.91 -2.92 -15.89
CA SER A 265 -2.93 -3.22 -14.86
C SER A 265 -3.95 -4.26 -15.33
N ILE A 266 -4.42 -4.13 -16.59
CA ILE A 266 -5.39 -5.07 -17.18
C ILE A 266 -4.75 -6.45 -17.34
N ILE A 267 -3.55 -6.52 -17.91
CA ILE A 267 -2.85 -7.79 -18.15
C ILE A 267 -2.48 -8.49 -16.83
N LEU A 268 -2.04 -7.73 -15.82
CA LEU A 268 -1.82 -8.25 -14.47
C LEU A 268 -3.07 -8.91 -13.91
N ALA A 269 -4.20 -8.20 -13.95
CA ALA A 269 -5.46 -8.70 -13.41
C ALA A 269 -5.97 -9.95 -14.17
N LEU A 270 -5.84 -9.95 -15.50
CA LEU A 270 -6.17 -11.12 -16.31
C LEU A 270 -5.26 -12.30 -15.99
N GLY A 271 -3.95 -12.10 -15.86
CA GLY A 271 -3.00 -13.15 -15.46
C GLY A 271 -3.37 -13.78 -14.12
N CYS A 272 -3.70 -12.97 -13.13
CA CYS A 272 -4.14 -13.46 -11.82
C CYS A 272 -5.50 -14.20 -11.88
N ALA A 273 -6.45 -13.73 -12.67
CA ALA A 273 -7.72 -14.44 -12.89
C ALA A 273 -7.50 -15.79 -13.61
N LEU A 274 -6.55 -15.86 -14.53
CA LEU A 274 -6.17 -17.08 -15.25
C LEU A 274 -5.49 -18.13 -14.35
N MET A 275 -5.14 -17.81 -13.11
CA MET A 275 -4.68 -18.83 -12.14
C MET A 275 -5.73 -19.94 -11.92
N ILE A 276 -7.01 -19.63 -12.09
CA ILE A 276 -8.11 -20.60 -12.00
C ILE A 276 -8.04 -21.61 -13.17
N PRO A 277 -8.23 -21.20 -14.44
CA PRO A 277 -8.31 -22.14 -15.56
C PRO A 277 -6.94 -22.55 -16.14
N ALA A 278 -5.89 -21.77 -15.93
CA ALA A 278 -4.64 -21.85 -16.71
C ALA A 278 -3.40 -21.47 -15.89
N GLN A 279 -3.21 -22.12 -14.73
CA GLN A 279 -2.14 -21.82 -13.77
C GLN A 279 -0.73 -21.77 -14.41
N TYR A 280 -0.45 -22.65 -15.37
CA TYR A 280 0.84 -22.73 -16.06
C TYR A 280 1.21 -21.44 -16.80
N TYR A 281 0.24 -20.80 -17.47
CA TYR A 281 0.48 -19.59 -18.26
C TYR A 281 0.35 -18.30 -17.45
N ALA A 282 -0.36 -18.35 -16.34
CA ALA A 282 -0.73 -17.15 -15.59
C ALA A 282 0.49 -16.39 -15.04
N HIS A 283 1.57 -17.07 -14.59
CA HIS A 283 2.80 -16.37 -14.18
C HIS A 283 3.48 -15.63 -15.34
N LEU A 284 3.52 -16.22 -16.54
CA LEU A 284 4.07 -15.56 -17.73
C LEU A 284 3.30 -14.28 -18.05
N ILE A 285 1.97 -14.34 -18.01
CA ILE A 285 1.08 -13.19 -18.28
C ILE A 285 1.25 -12.11 -17.20
N ILE A 286 1.35 -12.52 -15.93
CA ILE A 286 1.63 -11.61 -14.81
C ILE A 286 2.97 -10.88 -15.05
N TYR A 287 4.03 -11.57 -15.47
CA TYR A 287 5.32 -10.92 -15.75
C TYR A 287 5.26 -9.91 -16.90
N VAL A 288 4.50 -10.21 -17.96
CA VAL A 288 4.26 -9.25 -19.03
C VAL A 288 3.58 -8.00 -18.47
N GLY A 289 2.50 -8.16 -17.71
CA GLY A 289 1.79 -7.04 -17.09
C GLY A 289 2.67 -6.23 -16.13
N SER A 290 3.41 -6.91 -15.25
CA SER A 290 4.37 -6.29 -14.31
C SER A 290 5.43 -5.47 -15.03
N THR A 291 5.94 -5.96 -16.16
CA THR A 291 6.96 -5.24 -16.94
C THR A 291 6.45 -3.86 -17.37
N PHE A 292 5.23 -3.77 -17.89
CA PHE A 292 4.64 -2.47 -18.28
C PHE A 292 4.42 -1.53 -17.09
N VAL A 293 3.96 -2.05 -15.94
CA VAL A 293 3.79 -1.25 -14.72
C VAL A 293 5.14 -0.76 -14.18
N LEU A 294 6.14 -1.63 -14.14
CA LEU A 294 7.50 -1.29 -13.67
C LEU A 294 8.16 -0.26 -14.58
N VAL A 295 7.99 -0.36 -15.89
CA VAL A 295 8.45 0.66 -16.84
C VAL A 295 7.77 2.00 -16.54
N ALA A 296 6.44 2.03 -16.37
CA ALA A 296 5.74 3.26 -16.03
C ALA A 296 6.24 3.88 -14.70
N GLY A 297 6.49 3.04 -13.69
CA GLY A 297 7.08 3.46 -12.42
C GLY A 297 8.50 4.02 -12.58
N LEU A 298 9.36 3.37 -13.38
CA LEU A 298 10.71 3.86 -13.69
C LEU A 298 10.67 5.23 -14.39
N LEU A 299 9.77 5.41 -15.37
CA LEU A 299 9.61 6.69 -16.06
C LEU A 299 9.20 7.82 -15.10
N LEU A 300 8.35 7.51 -14.12
CA LEU A 300 7.98 8.44 -13.05
C LEU A 300 9.18 8.77 -12.15
N VAL A 301 10.00 7.79 -11.76
CA VAL A 301 11.21 8.03 -10.96
C VAL A 301 12.18 8.95 -11.70
N ILE A 302 12.47 8.68 -12.98
CA ILE A 302 13.34 9.51 -13.83
C ILE A 302 12.82 10.95 -13.89
N TYR A 303 11.51 11.11 -14.13
CA TYR A 303 10.88 12.43 -14.14
C TYR A 303 10.98 13.14 -12.79
N GLY A 304 10.63 12.43 -11.70
CA GLY A 304 10.57 12.96 -10.35
C GLY A 304 11.93 13.42 -9.83
N TRP A 305 12.98 12.62 -10.04
CA TRP A 305 14.35 13.00 -9.67
C TRP A 305 14.85 14.16 -10.52
N GLY A 306 14.59 14.14 -11.82
CA GLY A 306 14.93 15.25 -12.71
C GLY A 306 14.25 16.55 -12.28
N ARG A 307 12.97 16.48 -11.89
CA ARG A 307 12.21 17.63 -11.39
C ARG A 307 12.77 18.15 -10.07
N LEU A 308 13.02 17.29 -9.08
CA LEU A 308 13.61 17.70 -7.80
C LEU A 308 14.95 18.43 -7.98
N ILE A 309 15.79 17.93 -8.88
CA ILE A 309 17.06 18.58 -9.20
C ILE A 309 16.83 19.94 -9.86
N ARG A 310 16.00 20.01 -10.91
CA ARG A 310 15.75 21.26 -11.66
C ARG A 310 15.12 22.34 -10.77
N ASP A 311 14.06 22.00 -10.04
CA ASP A 311 13.33 22.93 -9.19
C ASP A 311 14.28 23.51 -8.13
N ARG A 312 15.09 22.66 -7.49
CA ARG A 312 16.03 23.10 -6.45
C ARG A 312 17.19 23.93 -6.98
N LEU A 313 17.70 23.64 -8.18
CA LEU A 313 18.74 24.44 -8.81
C LEU A 313 18.20 25.80 -9.25
N ALA A 314 16.97 25.84 -9.76
CA ALA A 314 16.29 27.09 -10.10
C ALA A 314 16.06 27.97 -8.86
N GLU A 315 15.62 27.40 -7.73
CA GLU A 315 15.52 28.09 -6.45
C GLU A 315 16.85 28.71 -5.96
N GLN A 316 17.98 28.11 -6.36
CA GLN A 316 19.32 28.57 -5.99
C GLN A 316 19.93 29.52 -7.03
N GLY A 317 19.25 29.79 -8.14
CA GLY A 317 19.79 30.59 -9.25
C GLY A 317 20.98 29.93 -9.97
N ILE A 318 21.09 28.60 -9.92
CA ILE A 318 22.20 27.87 -10.55
C ILE A 318 21.79 27.42 -11.95
N GLU A 319 22.31 28.09 -12.97
CA GLU A 319 22.03 27.74 -14.38
C GLU A 319 22.86 26.55 -14.88
N LYS A 320 24.14 26.48 -14.51
CA LYS A 320 25.06 25.39 -14.88
C LYS A 320 25.55 24.67 -13.63
N ALA A 321 24.83 23.61 -13.25
CA ALA A 321 25.15 22.83 -12.07
C ALA A 321 26.22 21.76 -12.33
N SER A 322 27.20 21.68 -11.42
CA SER A 322 28.14 20.57 -11.34
C SER A 322 27.44 19.28 -10.90
N PHE A 323 28.12 18.14 -11.06
CA PHE A 323 27.60 16.84 -10.60
C PHE A 323 27.25 16.86 -9.10
N GLY A 324 28.13 17.38 -8.24
CA GLY A 324 27.89 17.48 -6.80
C GLY A 324 26.71 18.38 -6.44
N GLN A 325 26.48 19.46 -7.20
CA GLN A 325 25.30 20.33 -7.01
C GLN A 325 24.00 19.61 -7.37
N LYS A 326 23.97 18.85 -8.47
CA LYS A 326 22.82 18.01 -8.84
C LYS A 326 22.53 16.94 -7.80
N PHE A 327 23.57 16.27 -7.31
CA PHE A 327 23.45 15.27 -6.24
C PHE A 327 22.84 15.90 -4.97
N LYS A 328 23.39 17.02 -4.49
CA LYS A 328 22.86 17.72 -3.31
C LYS A 328 21.43 18.24 -3.52
N ALA A 329 21.08 18.63 -4.74
CA ALA A 329 19.73 19.08 -5.09
C ALA A 329 18.70 17.94 -5.00
N LEU A 330 19.05 16.74 -5.46
CA LEU A 330 18.20 15.55 -5.41
C LEU A 330 17.79 15.20 -3.96
N PHE A 331 18.75 15.23 -3.03
CA PHE A 331 18.55 14.84 -1.64
C PHE A 331 18.06 15.98 -0.73
N HIS A 332 17.72 17.15 -1.27
CA HIS A 332 17.37 18.31 -0.44
C HIS A 332 16.02 18.15 0.28
N ASP A 333 15.07 17.44 -0.34
CA ASP A 333 13.75 17.13 0.20
C ASP A 333 13.59 15.60 0.34
N PRO A 334 13.88 15.03 1.53
CA PRO A 334 13.82 13.60 1.74
C PRO A 334 12.41 13.02 1.71
N VAL A 335 11.35 13.82 1.87
CA VAL A 335 9.97 13.31 1.78
C VAL A 335 9.62 12.99 0.32
N LYS A 336 9.94 13.92 -0.58
CA LYS A 336 9.79 13.71 -2.02
C LYS A 336 10.77 12.64 -2.50
N PHE A 337 12.07 12.83 -2.26
CA PHE A 337 13.08 11.85 -2.65
C PHE A 337 12.72 10.45 -2.14
N GLY A 338 12.38 10.31 -0.85
CA GLY A 338 12.00 9.06 -0.20
C GLY A 338 10.88 8.32 -0.91
N ALA A 339 9.80 8.99 -1.32
CA ALA A 339 8.71 8.34 -2.05
C ALA A 339 9.18 7.67 -3.35
N THR A 340 9.97 8.38 -4.15
CA THR A 340 10.52 7.84 -5.42
C THR A 340 11.69 6.86 -5.20
N TRP A 341 12.45 7.04 -4.12
CA TRP A 341 13.51 6.12 -3.72
C TRP A 341 12.93 4.78 -3.29
N GLN A 342 11.86 4.77 -2.51
CA GLN A 342 11.16 3.54 -2.10
C GLN A 342 10.64 2.74 -3.30
N MET A 343 10.23 3.41 -4.39
CA MET A 343 9.88 2.73 -5.66
C MET A 343 11.08 2.05 -6.32
N VAL A 344 12.27 2.62 -6.21
CA VAL A 344 13.53 2.00 -6.69
C VAL A 344 13.94 0.88 -5.74
N TYR A 345 13.93 1.15 -4.44
CA TYR A 345 14.36 0.27 -3.37
C TYR A 345 13.57 -1.04 -3.32
N MET A 346 12.26 -0.97 -3.59
CA MET A 346 11.38 -2.11 -3.84
C MET A 346 11.99 -3.15 -4.79
N ASN A 347 12.75 -2.74 -5.82
CA ASN A 347 13.32 -3.70 -6.75
C ASN A 347 14.38 -4.58 -6.10
N PHE A 348 15.16 -4.04 -5.16
CA PHE A 348 16.17 -4.82 -4.44
C PHE A 348 15.57 -5.76 -3.41
N CYS A 349 14.46 -5.36 -2.76
CA CYS A 349 13.84 -6.17 -1.70
C CYS A 349 12.80 -7.17 -2.22
N VAL A 350 12.12 -6.86 -3.32
CA VAL A 350 10.94 -7.59 -3.79
C VAL A 350 11.10 -8.03 -5.24
N THR A 351 11.29 -7.11 -6.19
CA THR A 351 11.24 -7.45 -7.62
C THR A 351 12.36 -8.41 -8.03
N PHE A 352 13.62 -8.05 -7.78
CA PHE A 352 14.77 -8.88 -8.16
C PHE A 352 14.79 -10.19 -7.37
N VAL A 353 14.37 -10.15 -6.11
CA VAL A 353 14.21 -11.35 -5.27
C VAL A 353 13.17 -12.29 -5.87
N GLY A 354 11.98 -11.78 -6.21
CA GLY A 354 10.92 -12.56 -6.83
C GLY A 354 11.32 -13.14 -8.20
N LEU A 355 11.98 -12.34 -9.04
CA LEU A 355 12.50 -12.80 -10.33
C LEU A 355 13.58 -13.89 -10.17
N PHE A 356 14.49 -13.72 -9.21
CA PHE A 356 15.50 -14.72 -8.89
C PHE A 356 14.85 -16.02 -8.40
N MET A 357 13.93 -15.92 -7.43
CA MET A 357 13.18 -17.05 -6.89
C MET A 357 12.45 -17.82 -7.99
N ALA A 358 11.81 -17.12 -8.92
CA ALA A 358 11.12 -17.73 -10.05
C ALA A 358 12.09 -18.40 -11.03
N ALA A 359 13.20 -17.74 -11.38
CA ALA A 359 14.19 -18.26 -12.31
C ALA A 359 14.97 -19.46 -11.75
N LYS A 360 15.09 -19.57 -10.43
CA LYS A 360 15.81 -20.63 -9.72
C LYS A 360 14.92 -21.53 -8.88
N LEU A 361 13.62 -21.56 -9.19
CA LEU A 361 12.61 -22.24 -8.39
C LEU A 361 12.91 -23.73 -8.24
N ASP A 362 13.07 -24.45 -9.35
CA ASP A 362 13.34 -25.90 -9.35
C ASP A 362 14.82 -26.24 -9.10
N ASP A 363 15.72 -25.33 -9.48
CA ASP A 363 17.17 -25.54 -9.37
C ASP A 363 17.69 -25.41 -7.94
N ILE A 364 17.18 -24.42 -7.20
CA ILE A 364 17.71 -24.03 -5.88
C ILE A 364 16.59 -24.05 -4.85
N ILE A 365 15.51 -23.30 -5.06
CA ILE A 365 14.56 -22.97 -4.00
C ILE A 365 13.79 -24.21 -3.51
N ARG A 366 13.28 -25.04 -4.42
CA ARG A 366 12.54 -26.26 -4.06
C ARG A 366 13.42 -27.36 -3.47
N ARG A 367 14.75 -27.24 -3.61
CA ARG A 367 15.72 -28.15 -2.97
C ARG A 367 16.00 -27.75 -1.51
N LEU A 368 15.71 -26.51 -1.12
CA LEU A 368 15.76 -26.07 0.26
C LEU A 368 14.55 -26.60 1.05
N PRO A 369 14.64 -26.66 2.40
CA PRO A 369 13.49 -26.97 3.24
C PRO A 369 12.30 -26.05 2.93
N LEU A 370 11.08 -26.59 2.98
CA LEU A 370 9.84 -25.85 2.69
C LEU A 370 9.73 -24.55 3.50
N ARG A 371 10.22 -24.56 4.74
CA ARG A 371 10.25 -23.39 5.62
C ARG A 371 10.91 -22.17 4.95
N GLU A 372 12.00 -22.35 4.20
CA GLU A 372 12.77 -21.25 3.62
C GLU A 372 12.07 -20.61 2.43
N GLU A 373 11.47 -21.45 1.58
CA GLU A 373 10.58 -21.01 0.51
C GLU A 373 9.39 -20.24 1.09
N ARG A 374 8.78 -20.76 2.17
CA ARG A 374 7.66 -20.13 2.87
C ARG A 374 8.02 -18.78 3.49
N ILE A 375 9.17 -18.67 4.15
CA ILE A 375 9.68 -17.41 4.71
C ILE A 375 9.83 -16.37 3.61
N THR A 376 10.48 -16.75 2.49
CA THR A 376 10.67 -15.81 1.37
C THR A 376 9.34 -15.42 0.74
N LEU A 377 8.43 -16.37 0.53
CA LEU A 377 7.12 -16.13 -0.06
C LEU A 377 6.23 -15.25 0.83
N THR A 378 6.33 -15.39 2.15
CA THR A 378 5.61 -14.51 3.08
C THR A 378 6.27 -13.13 3.12
N GLY A 379 7.59 -13.08 3.34
CA GLY A 379 8.34 -11.85 3.57
C GLY A 379 8.27 -10.86 2.41
N HIS A 380 8.40 -11.33 1.16
CA HIS A 380 8.46 -10.40 0.02
C HIS A 380 7.15 -9.60 -0.19
N TRP A 381 5.98 -10.20 0.04
CA TRP A 381 4.70 -9.48 -0.05
C TRP A 381 4.51 -8.49 1.09
N HIS A 382 4.93 -8.85 2.30
CA HIS A 382 4.84 -7.96 3.47
C HIS A 382 5.76 -6.75 3.32
N VAL A 383 6.99 -6.97 2.83
CA VAL A 383 7.91 -5.88 2.50
C VAL A 383 7.33 -4.96 1.42
N LEU A 384 6.73 -5.52 0.35
CA LEU A 384 6.06 -4.71 -0.67
C LEU A 384 4.94 -3.84 -0.08
N ALA A 385 4.07 -4.42 0.75
CA ALA A 385 3.00 -3.70 1.41
C ALA A 385 3.52 -2.59 2.33
N ALA A 386 4.59 -2.86 3.09
CA ALA A 386 5.23 -1.89 3.96
C ALA A 386 5.91 -0.75 3.18
N ILE A 387 6.52 -1.04 2.04
CA ILE A 387 7.06 -0.03 1.11
C ILE A 387 5.93 0.86 0.58
N ILE A 388 4.81 0.28 0.14
CA ILE A 388 3.64 1.04 -0.32
C ILE A 388 3.12 1.97 0.80
N ALA A 389 2.98 1.45 2.01
CA ALA A 389 2.59 2.24 3.18
C ALA A 389 3.57 3.39 3.46
N THR A 390 4.88 3.15 3.30
CA THR A 390 5.93 4.17 3.46
C THR A 390 5.81 5.28 2.41
N ILE A 391 5.55 4.93 1.14
CA ILE A 391 5.31 5.91 0.06
C ILE A 391 4.04 6.74 0.35
N MET A 392 2.96 6.08 0.80
CA MET A 392 1.73 6.76 1.21
C MET A 392 1.96 7.74 2.36
N LEU A 393 2.79 7.36 3.32
CA LEU A 393 3.15 8.21 4.46
C LEU A 393 3.90 9.46 4.02
N PHE A 394 4.87 9.35 3.10
CA PHE A 394 5.54 10.52 2.53
C PHE A 394 4.58 11.48 1.84
N TYR A 395 3.66 10.94 1.02
CA TYR A 395 2.63 11.77 0.38
C TYR A 395 1.73 12.45 1.42
N PHE A 396 1.31 11.71 2.45
CA PHE A 396 0.43 12.24 3.48
C PHE A 396 1.07 13.36 4.31
N VAL A 397 2.34 13.20 4.69
CA VAL A 397 3.08 14.21 5.46
C VAL A 397 3.27 15.50 4.66
N ASP A 398 3.46 15.38 3.34
CA ASP A 398 3.46 16.53 2.44
C ASP A 398 2.09 17.21 2.38
N LEU A 399 1.01 16.42 2.28
CA LEU A 399 -0.36 16.91 2.28
C LEU A 399 -0.72 17.66 3.59
N MET A 400 -0.18 17.23 4.73
CA MET A 400 -0.29 17.92 6.03
C MET A 400 0.61 19.17 6.14
N GLY A 401 1.44 19.44 5.12
CA GLY A 401 2.26 20.63 5.03
C GLY A 401 3.41 20.67 6.03
N LEU A 402 4.01 19.52 6.37
CA LEU A 402 5.22 19.48 7.19
C LEU A 402 6.37 20.18 6.45
N LYS A 403 7.06 21.12 7.12
CA LYS A 403 8.08 22.00 6.52
C LYS A 403 9.36 22.05 7.35
N GLY A 404 10.44 22.57 6.75
CA GLY A 404 11.69 22.90 7.44
C GLY A 404 12.43 21.67 8.00
N LYS A 405 13.05 21.82 9.17
CA LYS A 405 13.84 20.76 9.81
C LYS A 405 13.00 19.52 10.15
N ALA A 406 11.76 19.71 10.61
CA ALA A 406 10.87 18.59 10.95
C ALA A 406 10.60 17.70 9.73
N ARG A 407 10.35 18.31 8.55
CA ARG A 407 10.21 17.58 7.29
C ARG A 407 11.45 16.76 6.94
N LYS A 408 12.63 17.35 7.12
CA LYS A 408 13.91 16.68 6.82
C LYS A 408 14.16 15.50 7.74
N TRP A 409 13.97 15.67 9.05
CA TRP A 409 14.12 14.60 10.03
C TRP A 409 13.11 13.48 9.80
N PHE A 410 11.83 13.84 9.62
CA PHE A 410 10.80 12.86 9.29
C PHE A 410 11.17 12.05 8.05
N GLY A 411 11.55 12.74 6.97
CA GLY A 411 11.92 12.10 5.71
C GLY A 411 13.09 11.12 5.87
N TRP A 412 14.22 11.59 6.41
CA TRP A 412 15.42 10.76 6.54
C TRP A 412 15.28 9.63 7.55
N LEU A 413 14.66 9.87 8.70
CA LEU A 413 14.43 8.81 9.68
C LEU A 413 13.52 7.73 9.10
N THR A 414 12.47 8.13 8.37
CA THR A 414 11.60 7.18 7.67
C THR A 414 12.39 6.35 6.66
N ILE A 415 13.17 6.98 5.75
CA ILE A 415 14.00 6.27 4.77
C ILE A 415 14.97 5.29 5.45
N ILE A 416 15.76 5.77 6.41
CA ILE A 416 16.80 4.95 7.04
C ILE A 416 16.17 3.78 7.80
N SER A 417 15.09 4.03 8.55
CA SER A 417 14.39 3.00 9.32
C SER A 417 13.73 1.95 8.42
N SER A 418 13.07 2.37 7.34
CA SER A 418 12.45 1.47 6.37
C SER A 418 13.47 0.64 5.61
N ASP A 419 14.55 1.28 5.12
CA ASP A 419 15.60 0.58 4.35
C ASP A 419 16.36 -0.42 5.22
N LEU A 420 16.62 -0.06 6.48
CA LEU A 420 17.24 -0.98 7.43
C LEU A 420 16.33 -2.19 7.69
N ALA A 421 15.06 -1.93 7.98
CA ALA A 421 14.09 -2.99 8.30
C ALA A 421 13.89 -3.97 7.14
N PHE A 422 13.60 -3.42 5.96
CA PHE A 422 13.24 -4.20 4.78
C PHE A 422 14.46 -4.87 4.17
N GLY A 423 15.62 -4.21 4.18
CA GLY A 423 16.88 -4.80 3.76
C GLY A 423 17.26 -5.99 4.62
N ALA A 424 17.19 -5.84 5.95
CA ALA A 424 17.46 -6.93 6.88
C ALA A 424 16.47 -8.10 6.69
N ALA A 425 15.17 -7.81 6.53
CA ALA A 425 14.15 -8.82 6.28
C ALA A 425 14.38 -9.56 4.95
N THR A 426 14.82 -8.86 3.90
CA THR A 426 15.19 -9.48 2.62
C THR A 426 16.41 -10.40 2.76
N VAL A 427 17.46 -9.96 3.45
CA VAL A 427 18.64 -10.80 3.70
C VAL A 427 18.27 -12.02 4.55
N PHE A 428 17.39 -11.85 5.53
CA PHE A 428 16.87 -12.94 6.37
C PHE A 428 16.10 -13.98 5.54
N ALA A 429 15.27 -13.52 4.60
CA ALA A 429 14.54 -14.39 3.69
C ALA A 429 15.49 -15.19 2.78
N LEU A 430 16.63 -14.60 2.38
CA LEU A 430 17.58 -15.20 1.46
C LEU A 430 18.76 -15.93 2.14
N LYS A 431 18.82 -15.95 3.47
CA LYS A 431 20.00 -16.40 4.26
C LYS A 431 20.58 -17.74 3.83
N ARG A 432 19.72 -18.70 3.44
CA ARG A 432 20.16 -20.06 3.05
C ARG A 432 20.85 -20.14 1.69
N LEU A 433 20.89 -19.04 0.94
CA LEU A 433 21.68 -18.96 -0.29
C LEU A 433 23.18 -18.74 -0.02
N PHE A 434 23.55 -18.27 1.17
CA PHE A 434 24.93 -17.89 1.48
C PHE A 434 25.42 -18.34 2.86
N VAL A 435 24.56 -18.87 3.74
CA VAL A 435 24.95 -19.47 5.03
C VAL A 435 24.35 -20.87 5.22
N SER A 436 25.13 -21.76 5.84
CA SER A 436 24.71 -23.11 6.23
C SER A 436 23.66 -23.06 7.37
N GLU A 437 22.96 -24.17 7.62
CA GLU A 437 21.95 -24.20 8.69
C GLU A 437 22.58 -24.18 10.08
N SER A 438 23.76 -24.79 10.23
CA SER A 438 24.50 -24.83 11.49
C SER A 438 25.07 -23.46 11.88
N ASP A 439 25.40 -22.62 10.89
CA ASP A 439 26.16 -21.40 11.11
C ASP A 439 25.29 -20.13 11.00
N GLN A 440 23.99 -20.26 10.73
CA GLN A 440 23.11 -19.11 10.46
C GLN A 440 22.72 -18.30 11.69
N GLN A 441 22.81 -18.85 12.90
CA GLN A 441 22.21 -18.21 14.09
C GLN A 441 22.73 -16.79 14.35
N PRO A 442 24.05 -16.51 14.32
CA PRO A 442 24.55 -15.14 14.53
C PRO A 442 24.04 -14.14 13.48
N LEU A 443 23.86 -14.60 12.24
CA LEU A 443 23.29 -13.79 11.17
C LEU A 443 21.80 -13.55 11.42
N VAL A 444 21.05 -14.58 11.79
CA VAL A 444 19.62 -14.50 12.13
C VAL A 444 19.38 -13.49 13.25
N ASP A 445 20.10 -13.63 14.38
CA ASP A 445 19.96 -12.74 15.54
C ASP A 445 20.24 -11.27 15.16
N THR A 446 21.26 -11.05 14.33
CA THR A 446 21.60 -9.71 13.83
C THR A 446 20.49 -9.15 12.95
N LEU A 447 20.00 -9.94 11.99
CA LEU A 447 18.99 -9.49 11.03
C LEU A 447 17.65 -9.22 11.72
N ASP A 448 17.25 -10.08 12.65
CA ASP A 448 16.02 -9.90 13.44
C ASP A 448 16.10 -8.62 14.27
N LEU A 449 17.24 -8.35 14.94
CA LEU A 449 17.46 -7.11 15.66
C LEU A 449 17.39 -5.89 14.75
N LEU A 450 18.00 -5.94 13.56
CA LEU A 450 17.97 -4.82 12.60
C LEU A 450 16.57 -4.60 12.02
N THR A 451 15.83 -5.67 11.75
CA THR A 451 14.44 -5.60 11.31
C THR A 451 13.56 -4.94 12.37
N GLU A 452 13.63 -5.40 13.61
CA GLU A 452 12.86 -4.83 14.73
C GLU A 452 13.27 -3.40 15.05
N PHE A 453 14.56 -3.09 15.05
CA PHE A 453 15.03 -1.73 15.28
C PHE A 453 14.54 -0.77 14.19
N GLY A 454 14.61 -1.19 12.92
CA GLY A 454 14.09 -0.40 11.81
C GLY A 454 12.58 -0.20 11.89
N LEU A 455 11.80 -1.26 12.13
CA LEU A 455 10.33 -1.16 12.27
C LEU A 455 9.92 -0.35 13.50
N GLY A 456 10.57 -0.56 14.64
CA GLY A 456 10.35 0.19 15.87
C GLY A 456 10.65 1.67 15.69
N LEU A 457 11.77 2.02 15.05
CA LEU A 457 12.10 3.41 14.73
C LEU A 457 11.07 4.04 13.80
N LEU A 458 10.61 3.32 12.78
CA LEU A 458 9.55 3.78 11.88
C LEU A 458 8.25 4.07 12.65
N LEU A 459 7.82 3.17 13.54
CA LEU A 459 6.66 3.36 14.40
C LEU A 459 6.81 4.54 15.34
N ILE A 460 8.01 4.77 15.91
CA ILE A 460 8.30 5.95 16.74
C ILE A 460 8.17 7.24 15.93
N VAL A 461 8.69 7.27 14.69
CA VAL A 461 8.57 8.43 13.80
C VAL A 461 7.11 8.72 13.47
N ILE A 462 6.31 7.69 13.18
CA ILE A 462 4.87 7.81 12.95
C ILE A 462 4.17 8.30 14.22
N ALA A 463 4.48 7.74 15.39
CA ALA A 463 3.89 8.14 16.67
C ALA A 463 4.21 9.61 17.00
N ALA A 464 5.44 10.06 16.78
CA ALA A 464 5.83 11.46 16.96
C ALA A 464 5.06 12.39 16.01
N PHE A 465 4.88 11.99 14.75
CA PHE A 465 4.08 12.74 13.78
C PHE A 465 2.59 12.80 14.16
N LEU A 466 1.99 11.67 14.54
CA LEU A 466 0.59 11.60 14.99
C LEU A 466 0.38 12.38 16.29
N GLY A 467 1.32 12.31 17.24
CA GLY A 467 1.32 13.12 18.46
C GLY A 467 1.38 14.62 18.16
N TRP A 468 2.22 15.03 17.20
CA TRP A 468 2.23 16.41 16.72
C TRP A 468 0.88 16.84 16.12
N ARG A 469 0.25 15.99 15.31
CA ARG A 469 -1.10 16.25 14.76
C ARG A 469 -2.15 16.32 15.86
N LEU A 470 -2.09 15.44 16.85
CA LEU A 470 -2.99 15.46 18.00
C LEU A 470 -2.87 16.79 18.76
N ILE A 471 -1.65 17.23 19.05
CA ILE A 471 -1.40 18.54 19.69
C ILE A 471 -1.96 19.68 18.82
N ASP A 472 -1.74 19.64 17.50
CA ASP A 472 -2.30 20.63 16.57
C ASP A 472 -3.83 20.70 16.65
N LEU A 473 -4.50 19.54 16.71
CA LEU A 473 -5.95 19.43 16.84
C LEU A 473 -6.48 20.05 18.14
N PHE A 474 -5.73 20.03 19.25
CA PHE A 474 -6.15 20.69 20.49
C PHE A 474 -5.97 22.21 20.47
N LYS A 475 -5.13 22.77 19.58
CA LYS A 475 -4.96 24.23 19.46
C LYS A 475 -6.21 24.88 18.85
N LYS A 476 -6.58 26.05 19.36
CA LYS A 476 -7.76 26.82 18.89
C LYS A 476 -7.62 27.23 17.42
N ASP A 477 -6.45 27.75 17.05
CA ASP A 477 -6.11 28.23 15.70
C ASP A 477 -4.98 27.36 15.10
N GLY A 478 -5.08 26.04 15.30
CA GLY A 478 -4.14 25.08 14.73
C GLY A 478 -4.25 24.97 13.21
N ARG A 479 -3.36 24.21 12.59
CA ARG A 479 -3.37 23.97 11.13
C ARG A 479 -4.66 23.32 10.67
N TRP A 480 -5.26 22.44 11.48
CA TRP A 480 -6.57 21.84 11.19
C TRP A 480 -7.65 22.89 10.88
N ALA A 481 -7.64 24.06 11.52
CA ALA A 481 -8.64 25.11 11.29
C ALA A 481 -8.44 25.75 9.90
N LYS A 482 -7.19 25.97 9.49
CA LYS A 482 -6.85 26.42 8.13
C LYS A 482 -7.23 25.37 7.09
N GLU A 483 -6.90 24.11 7.36
CA GLU A 483 -7.22 22.99 6.45
C GLU A 483 -8.72 22.77 6.28
N MET A 484 -9.51 22.99 7.34
CA MET A 484 -10.96 22.97 7.29
C MET A 484 -11.49 24.11 6.40
N SER A 485 -10.95 25.32 6.56
CA SER A 485 -11.27 26.47 5.70
C SER A 485 -10.90 26.22 4.23
N ASP A 486 -9.72 25.63 3.97
CA ASP A 486 -9.26 25.27 2.62
C ASP A 486 -10.20 24.21 1.98
N ALA A 487 -10.85 23.38 2.81
CA ALA A 487 -11.87 22.42 2.39
C ALA A 487 -13.27 23.04 2.20
N GLY A 488 -13.46 24.32 2.53
CA GLY A 488 -14.73 25.03 2.42
C GLY A 488 -15.76 24.67 3.50
N LEU A 489 -15.28 24.34 4.71
CA LEU A 489 -16.08 23.88 5.86
C LEU A 489 -16.09 24.87 7.03
#